data_AF-X1K1K7-F1
#
_entry.id   AF-X1K1K7-F1
#
_cell.length_a   1.000
_cell.length_b   1.000
_cell.length_c   1.000
_cell.angle_alpha   90.00
_cell.angle_beta   90.00
_cell.angle_gamma   90.00
#
_symmetry.space_group_name_H-M   'P 1'
#
loop_
_entity.id
_entity.type
_entity.pdbx_description
1 polymer ?
#
loop_
_entity_poly.entity_id
_entity_poly.type
_entity_poly.pdbx_seq_one_letter_code
_entity_poly.pdbx_strand_id
1 'polypeptide(L)'
;MTKIIVIASGKGGVGKTTTAINLATAMNYFGKDVLVIDGNLSTPNVGIHLNAPEVPVSLNHVLQEKAEPFEAVYEHESGIKIMPASISIKELKKTKPEKMKDFKKDFKKIS
;
A
#
# COMPACT_ATOMS: atom_id res chain seq x y z
N MET A 1 5.69 -0.74 -19.32
CA MET A 1 4.74 0.35 -18.98
C MET A 1 3.95 -0.08 -17.76
N THR A 2 4.08 0.65 -16.65
CA THR A 2 3.44 0.33 -15.38
C THR A 2 1.93 0.60 -15.43
N LYS A 3 1.12 -0.35 -14.98
CA LYS A 3 -0.34 -0.20 -14.87
C LYS A 3 -0.71 0.07 -13.41
N ILE A 4 -1.55 1.07 -13.18
CA ILE A 4 -2.08 1.39 -11.85
C ILE A 4 -3.55 0.98 -11.82
N ILE A 5 -3.90 0.09 -10.89
CA ILE A 5 -5.26 -0.42 -10.68
C ILE A 5 -5.72 0.03 -9.29
N VAL A 6 -6.87 0.71 -9.23
CA VAL A 6 -7.45 1.15 -7.96
C VAL A 6 -8.65 0.27 -7.62
N ILE A 7 -8.61 -0.37 -6.45
CA ILE A 7 -9.72 -1.15 -5.91
C ILE A 7 -10.50 -0.28 -4.92
N ALA A 8 -11.70 0.15 -5.31
CA ALA A 8 -12.54 1.05 -4.52
C ALA A 8 -13.97 0.51 -4.38
N SER A 9 -14.72 0.99 -3.38
CA SER A 9 -16.12 0.64 -3.14
C SER A 9 -16.83 1.73 -2.34
N GLY A 10 -18.17 1.80 -2.47
CA GLY A 10 -18.99 2.76 -1.73
C GLY A 10 -19.30 2.35 -0.27
N LYS A 11 -18.95 1.14 0.14
CA LYS A 11 -19.23 0.60 1.48
C LYS A 11 -18.02 -0.12 2.10
N GLY A 12 -17.93 -0.10 3.43
CA GLY A 12 -17.01 -0.94 4.20
C GLY A 12 -17.39 -2.42 4.14
N GLY A 13 -16.45 -3.32 4.42
CA GLY A 13 -16.73 -4.77 4.56
C GLY A 13 -16.99 -5.55 3.27
N VAL A 14 -16.94 -4.93 2.09
CA VAL A 14 -17.22 -5.62 0.80
C VAL A 14 -16.04 -6.41 0.21
N GLY A 15 -14.95 -6.61 0.98
CA GLY A 15 -13.81 -7.42 0.53
C GLY A 15 -12.73 -6.71 -0.30
N LYS A 16 -12.67 -5.37 -0.31
CA LYS A 16 -11.66 -4.61 -1.10
C LYS A 16 -10.22 -5.09 -0.87
N THR A 17 -9.79 -5.17 0.38
CA THR A 17 -8.41 -5.57 0.74
C THR A 17 -8.15 -7.01 0.35
N THR A 18 -9.09 -7.91 0.63
CA THR A 18 -9.05 -9.31 0.20
C THR A 18 -8.88 -9.43 -1.31
N THR A 19 -9.69 -8.71 -2.08
CA THR A 19 -9.61 -8.69 -3.54
C THR A 19 -8.27 -8.14 -4.03
N ALA A 20 -7.78 -7.04 -3.45
CA ALA A 20 -6.51 -6.43 -3.84
C ALA A 20 -5.32 -7.38 -3.64
N ILE A 21 -5.23 -8.01 -2.47
CA ILE A 21 -4.16 -8.95 -2.12
C ILE A 21 -4.19 -10.19 -3.01
N ASN A 22 -5.36 -10.82 -3.15
CA ASN A 22 -5.48 -12.06 -3.92
C ASN A 22 -5.29 -11.81 -5.42
N LEU A 23 -5.79 -10.70 -5.96
CA LEU A 23 -5.54 -10.32 -7.36
C LEU A 23 -4.04 -10.07 -7.60
N ALA A 24 -3.37 -9.36 -6.70
CA ALA A 24 -1.93 -9.13 -6.80
C ALA A 24 -1.13 -10.43 -6.75
N THR A 25 -1.48 -11.32 -5.84
CA THR A 25 -0.85 -12.64 -5.70
C THR A 25 -1.06 -13.49 -6.96
N ALA A 26 -2.28 -13.52 -7.51
CA ALA A 26 -2.55 -14.22 -8.78
C ALA A 26 -1.76 -13.60 -9.95
N MET A 27 -1.67 -12.28 -10.04
CA MET A 27 -0.86 -11.62 -11.06
C MET A 27 0.63 -11.97 -10.93
N ASN A 28 1.16 -12.02 -9.71
CA ASN A 28 2.53 -12.42 -9.43
C ASN A 28 2.79 -13.88 -9.81
N TYR A 29 1.86 -14.78 -9.51
CA TYR A 29 1.89 -16.18 -9.95
C TYR A 29 2.01 -16.29 -11.49
N PHE A 30 1.39 -15.38 -12.25
CA PHE A 30 1.54 -15.28 -13.71
C PHE A 30 2.76 -14.46 -14.17
N GLY A 31 3.78 -14.30 -13.32
CA GLY A 31 5.06 -13.66 -13.64
C GLY A 31 5.00 -12.14 -13.72
N LYS A 32 4.05 -11.48 -13.06
CA LYS A 32 4.01 -10.01 -12.97
C LYS A 32 4.72 -9.52 -11.72
N ASP A 33 5.49 -8.44 -11.85
CA ASP A 33 5.95 -7.67 -10.70
C ASP A 33 4.79 -6.80 -10.19
N VAL A 34 4.41 -6.96 -8.93
CA VAL A 34 3.22 -6.34 -8.36
C VAL A 34 3.53 -5.75 -6.99
N LEU A 35 3.21 -4.46 -6.85
CA LEU A 35 3.23 -3.73 -5.60
C LEU A 35 1.80 -3.44 -5.14
N VAL A 36 1.43 -3.91 -3.95
CA VAL A 36 0.16 -3.58 -3.29
C VAL A 36 0.36 -2.40 -2.35
N ILE A 37 -0.42 -1.35 -2.51
CA ILE A 37 -0.31 -0.13 -1.72
C ILE A 37 -1.59 0.04 -0.91
N ASP A 38 -1.45 0.17 0.42
CA ASP A 38 -2.61 0.39 1.28
C ASP A 38 -3.08 1.85 1.20
N GLY A 39 -4.02 2.11 0.30
CA GLY A 39 -4.61 3.44 0.13
C GLY A 39 -5.54 3.88 1.26
N ASN A 40 -5.86 3.01 2.24
CA ASN A 40 -6.77 3.37 3.33
C ASN A 40 -6.00 3.97 4.51
N LEU A 41 -5.67 5.25 4.40
CA LEU A 41 -4.93 6.01 5.40
C LEU A 41 -5.68 6.28 6.71
N SER A 42 -6.94 5.86 6.88
CA SER A 42 -7.68 6.02 8.14
C SER A 42 -7.84 4.71 8.90
N THR A 43 -8.00 3.61 8.16
CA THR A 43 -8.20 2.26 8.68
C THR A 43 -7.40 1.28 7.79
N PRO A 44 -6.07 1.27 7.91
CA PRO A 44 -5.23 0.40 7.09
C PRO A 44 -5.47 -1.06 7.42
N ASN A 45 -5.39 -1.91 6.40
CA ASN A 45 -5.75 -3.32 6.48
C ASN A 45 -4.75 -4.26 5.82
N VAL A 46 -3.93 -3.80 4.86
CA VAL A 46 -3.02 -4.68 4.10
C VAL A 46 -2.01 -5.35 5.03
N GLY A 47 -1.34 -4.58 5.88
CA GLY A 47 -0.38 -5.12 6.85
C GLY A 47 -1.01 -6.13 7.80
N ILE A 48 -2.23 -5.87 8.28
CA ILE A 48 -2.96 -6.79 9.15
C ILE A 48 -3.28 -8.11 8.43
N HIS A 49 -3.77 -8.04 7.19
CA HIS A 49 -4.14 -9.25 6.42
C HIS A 49 -2.93 -10.10 6.02
N LEU A 50 -1.74 -9.50 5.97
CA LEU A 50 -0.49 -10.15 5.60
C LEU A 50 0.43 -10.39 6.80
N ASN A 51 -0.13 -10.38 8.02
CA ASN A 51 0.61 -10.63 9.26
C ASN A 51 1.85 -9.72 9.47
N ALA A 52 1.81 -8.51 8.93
CA ALA A 52 2.80 -7.45 9.07
C ALA A 52 2.12 -6.13 9.50
N PRO A 53 1.47 -6.10 10.68
CA PRO A 53 0.66 -4.96 11.11
C PRO A 53 1.48 -3.70 11.40
N GLU A 54 2.75 -3.86 11.76
CA GLU A 54 3.70 -2.78 12.01
C GLU A 54 4.94 -2.96 11.14
N VAL A 55 5.40 -1.86 10.55
CA VAL A 55 6.64 -1.79 9.78
C VAL A 55 7.42 -0.53 10.18
N PRO A 56 8.76 -0.53 10.08
CA PRO A 56 9.57 0.63 10.44
C PRO A 56 9.27 1.87 9.61
N VAL A 57 9.00 1.70 8.31
CA VAL A 57 8.69 2.78 7.37
C VAL A 57 7.40 2.42 6.64
N SER A 58 6.44 3.34 6.64
CA SER A 58 5.10 3.12 6.09
C SER A 58 4.79 4.18 5.02
N LEU A 59 3.71 3.98 4.28
CA LEU A 59 3.19 5.00 3.36
C LEU A 59 2.99 6.36 4.05
N ASN A 60 2.63 6.37 5.34
CA ASN A 60 2.46 7.60 6.11
C ASN A 60 3.78 8.37 6.26
N HIS A 61 4.91 7.68 6.44
CA HIS A 61 6.23 8.30 6.52
C HIS A 61 6.61 8.96 5.20
N VAL A 62 6.34 8.27 4.08
CA VAL A 62 6.62 8.77 2.72
C VAL A 62 5.75 9.99 2.41
N LEU A 63 4.45 9.94 2.70
CA LEU A 63 3.55 11.08 2.52
C LEU A 63 3.89 12.27 3.45
N GLN A 64 4.60 12.02 4.53
CA GLN A 64 5.13 13.06 5.43
C GLN A 64 6.52 13.56 5.02
N GLU A 65 7.07 13.09 3.89
CA GLU A 65 8.42 13.42 3.39
C GLU A 65 9.52 13.08 4.43
N LYS A 66 9.32 11.99 5.17
CA LYS A 66 10.28 11.50 6.19
C LYS A 66 11.08 10.29 5.75
N ALA A 67 10.70 9.70 4.61
CA ALA A 67 11.33 8.52 4.04
C ALA A 67 11.10 8.52 2.53
N GLU A 68 12.02 7.90 1.82
CA GLU A 68 11.91 7.67 0.39
C GLU A 68 10.90 6.55 0.09
N PRO A 69 10.25 6.57 -1.08
CA PRO A 69 9.19 5.63 -1.43
C PRO A 69 9.62 4.15 -1.36
N PHE A 70 10.85 3.84 -1.75
CA PHE A 70 11.37 2.47 -1.78
C PHE A 70 11.63 1.90 -0.37
N GLU A 71 11.86 2.76 0.63
CA GLU A 71 12.09 2.33 2.02
C GLU A 71 10.82 1.78 2.67
N ALA A 72 9.65 2.17 2.16
CA ALA A 72 8.35 1.68 2.60
C ALA A 72 7.87 0.44 1.82
N VAL A 73 8.71 -0.14 0.95
CA VAL A 73 8.38 -1.33 0.17
C VAL A 73 8.99 -2.56 0.82
N TYR A 74 8.15 -3.56 1.06
CA TYR A 74 8.53 -4.84 1.65
C TYR A 74 8.11 -5.98 0.73
N GLU A 75 8.94 -7.02 0.62
CA GLU A 75 8.57 -8.26 -0.04
C GLU A 75 7.85 -9.18 0.95
N HIS A 76 6.71 -9.73 0.54
CA HIS A 76 5.94 -10.68 1.32
C HIS A 76 6.25 -12.11 0.86
N GLU A 77 6.07 -13.10 1.74
CA GLU A 77 6.31 -14.53 1.44
C GLU A 77 5.52 -15.08 0.24
N SER A 78 4.42 -14.42 -0.14
CA SER A 78 3.66 -14.76 -1.34
C SER A 78 4.30 -14.26 -2.66
N GLY A 79 5.44 -13.58 -2.62
CA GLY A 79 6.16 -13.05 -3.77
C GLY A 79 5.70 -11.66 -4.25
N ILE A 80 4.65 -11.09 -3.64
CA ILE A 80 4.22 -9.72 -3.92
C ILE A 80 5.03 -8.71 -3.08
N LYS A 81 5.17 -7.49 -3.61
CA LYS A 81 5.65 -6.35 -2.83
C LYS A 81 4.47 -5.64 -2.19
N ILE A 82 4.68 -5.07 -1.00
CA ILE A 82 3.66 -4.32 -0.26
C ILE A 82 4.21 -2.99 0.23
N MET A 83 3.35 -1.98 0.25
CA MET A 83 3.57 -0.69 0.90
C MET A 83 2.39 -0.45 1.85
N PRO A 84 2.52 -0.86 3.12
CA PRO A 84 1.44 -0.72 4.10
C PRO A 84 1.32 0.73 4.59
N ALA A 85 0.11 1.10 4.99
CA ALA A 85 -0.16 2.32 5.72
C ALA A 85 -0.11 2.05 7.23
N SER A 86 0.23 3.08 8.00
CA SER A 86 0.49 2.96 9.43
C SER A 86 -0.78 2.84 10.27
N ILE A 87 -0.80 1.87 11.17
CA ILE A 87 -1.85 1.74 12.21
C ILE A 87 -1.68 2.77 13.34
N SER A 88 -0.55 3.48 13.41
CA SER A 88 -0.25 4.43 14.47
C SER A 88 -1.15 5.66 14.41
N ILE A 89 -1.96 5.87 15.45
CA ILE A 89 -2.85 7.05 15.59
C ILE A 89 -2.07 8.37 15.47
N LYS A 90 -0.81 8.41 15.93
CA LYS A 90 0.05 9.58 15.83
C LYS A 90 0.39 9.92 14.38
N GLU A 91 0.58 8.91 13.53
CA GLU A 91 0.86 9.09 12.10
C GLU A 91 -0.41 9.39 11.31
N LEU A 92 -1.54 8.76 11.64
CA LEU A 92 -2.84 9.02 11.01
C LEU A 92 -3.23 10.51 11.09
N LYS A 93 -3.06 11.15 12.26
CA LYS A 93 -3.39 12.57 12.46
C LYS A 93 -2.50 13.55 11.68
N LYS A 94 -1.31 13.12 11.26
CA LYS A 94 -0.31 13.97 10.61
C LYS A 94 -0.32 13.86 9.08
N THR A 95 -1.00 12.86 8.54
CA THR A 95 -1.02 12.61 7.09
C THR A 95 -2.13 13.42 6.41
N LYS A 96 -1.76 14.16 5.35
CA LYS A 96 -2.72 14.87 4.49
C LYS A 96 -3.03 14.00 3.26
N PRO A 97 -4.29 13.53 3.06
CA PRO A 97 -4.65 12.68 1.92
C PRO A 97 -4.40 13.31 0.55
N GLU A 98 -4.39 14.64 0.48
CA GLU A 98 -4.13 15.43 -0.74
C GLU A 98 -2.77 15.10 -1.37
N LYS A 99 -1.75 14.81 -0.55
CA LYS A 99 -0.39 14.47 -0.99
C LYS A 99 -0.32 13.15 -1.78
N MET A 100 -1.35 12.31 -1.69
CA MET A 100 -1.42 11.08 -2.49
C MET A 100 -1.45 11.37 -4.00
N LYS A 101 -1.95 12.57 -4.41
CA LYS A 101 -1.97 12.98 -5.82
C LYS A 101 -0.56 13.18 -6.37
N ASP A 102 0.34 13.71 -5.54
CA ASP A 102 1.72 13.99 -5.91
C ASP A 102 2.55 12.69 -5.98
N PHE A 103 2.19 11.73 -5.13
CA PHE A 103 2.82 10.40 -5.06
C PHE A 103 2.65 9.55 -6.34
N LYS A 104 1.75 9.96 -7.26
CA LYS A 104 1.58 9.30 -8.56
C LYS A 104 2.86 9.24 -9.38
N LYS A 105 3.74 10.25 -9.26
CA LYS A 105 5.02 10.28 -9.97
C LYS A 105 6.00 9.26 -9.38
N ASP A 106 5.95 9.07 -8.07
CA ASP A 106 6.86 8.18 -7.35
C ASP A 106 6.52 6.71 -7.56
N PHE A 107 5.24 6.35 -7.76
CA PHE A 107 4.85 4.98 -8.15
C PHE A 107 5.59 4.45 -9.39
N LYS A 108 5.98 5.34 -10.31
CA LYS A 108 6.75 4.93 -11.51
C LYS A 108 8.22 4.64 -11.22
N LYS A 109 8.76 5.14 -10.10
CA LYS A 109 10.15 4.95 -9.70
C LYS A 109 10.35 3.65 -8.92
N ILE A 110 9.28 3.14 -8.31
CA ILE A 110 9.26 1.91 -7.48
C ILE A 110 8.77 0.68 -8.24
N SER A 111 8.37 0.83 -9.52
CA SER A 111 7.97 -0.26 -10.42
C SER A 111 9.06 -0.64 -11.41
#